data_AF-A0A822N0U7-F1
#
_entry.id   AF-A0A822N0U7-F1
#
_cell.length_a   1.000
_cell.length_b   1.000
_cell.length_c   1.000
_cell.angle_alpha   90.00
_cell.angle_beta   90.00
_cell.angle_gamma   90.00
#
_symmetry.space_group_name_H-M   'P 1'
#
loop_
_entity.id
_entity.type
_entity.pdbx_description
1 polymer ?
#
loop_
_entity_poly.entity_id
_entity_poly.type
_entity_poly.pdbx_seq_one_letter_code
_entity_poly.pdbx_strand_id
1 'polypeptide(L)'
;MPREVIELDLDDHEKQCACCQHSLHKIGEDRSEKLEFSPAVLKVLEYVRPKYACRQCEQTEDNSLIVQKSAPQSIIPKSFATESLLANIILGKYQYAMPLYRQESLFTQSGIELSRATMARWVIQVSEKFAPLYATLKTHLLEQVVVQADETPLNVLKEDKQCYMWLY
;
A
#
# COMPACT_ATOMS: atom_id res chain seq x y z
N MET A 1 -7.82 0.78 18.50
CA MET A 1 -7.74 -0.30 17.49
C MET A 1 -6.71 -1.34 17.91
N PRO A 2 -6.91 -2.63 17.59
CA PRO A 2 -5.91 -3.67 17.80
C PRO A 2 -4.61 -3.34 17.04
N ARG A 3 -3.48 -3.53 17.70
CA ARG A 3 -2.13 -3.26 17.17
C ARG A 3 -1.35 -4.56 17.12
N GLU A 4 -0.64 -4.79 16.01
CA GLU A 4 0.27 -5.91 15.82
C GLU A 4 1.65 -5.36 15.46
N VAL A 5 2.66 -5.72 16.25
CA VAL A 5 4.03 -5.22 16.07
C VAL A 5 4.80 -6.24 15.26
N ILE A 6 5.33 -5.81 14.11
CA ILE A 6 6.15 -6.62 13.22
C ILE A 6 7.57 -6.08 13.26
N GLU A 7 8.46 -6.82 13.91
CA GLU A 7 9.88 -6.46 13.98
C GLU A 7 10.62 -6.98 12.75
N LEU A 8 11.26 -6.06 12.04
CA LEU A 8 12.07 -6.32 10.85
C LEU A 8 13.53 -6.12 11.21
N ASP A 9 14.06 -7.08 11.98
CA ASP A 9 15.45 -7.10 12.40
C ASP A 9 16.36 -7.77 11.34
N LEU A 10 17.63 -7.38 11.36
CA LEU A 10 18.73 -8.00 10.62
C LEU A 10 18.98 -9.42 11.13
N ASP A 11 19.35 -10.31 10.22
CA ASP A 11 19.77 -11.66 10.60
C ASP A 11 21.13 -11.61 11.33
N ASP A 12 21.45 -12.63 12.12
CA ASP A 12 22.68 -12.63 12.95
C ASP A 12 23.97 -12.46 12.13
N HIS A 13 23.97 -12.95 10.89
CA HIS A 13 25.10 -12.77 9.96
C HIS A 13 25.21 -11.34 9.42
N GLU A 14 24.10 -10.60 9.35
CA GLU A 14 24.06 -9.19 8.91
C GLU A 14 24.41 -8.21 10.03
N LYS A 15 24.43 -8.67 11.29
CA LYS A 15 24.82 -7.91 12.48
C LYS A 15 26.34 -7.82 12.67
N GLN A 16 27.12 -8.06 11.63
CA GLN A 16 28.58 -7.93 11.63
C GLN A 16 29.02 -6.77 10.75
N CYS A 17 29.94 -5.95 11.25
CA CYS A 17 30.48 -4.84 10.49
C CYS A 17 31.30 -5.34 9.30
N ALA A 18 30.98 -4.91 8.09
CA ALA A 18 31.74 -5.27 6.89
C ALA A 18 33.20 -4.78 6.89
N CYS A 19 33.52 -3.70 7.64
CA CYS A 19 34.87 -3.15 7.75
C CYS A 19 35.73 -3.91 8.77
N CYS A 20 35.27 -4.06 10.01
CA CYS A 20 36.08 -4.56 11.11
C CYS A 20 35.60 -5.88 11.72
N GLN A 21 34.56 -6.51 11.15
CA GLN A 21 33.94 -7.77 11.60
C GLN A 21 33.44 -7.80 13.06
N HIS A 22 33.42 -6.65 13.74
CA HIS A 22 32.85 -6.54 15.07
C HIS A 22 31.33 -6.56 15.01
N SER A 23 30.71 -7.06 16.09
CA SER A 23 29.27 -7.04 16.25
C SER A 23 28.72 -5.62 16.23
N LEU A 24 27.69 -5.41 15.43
CA LEU A 24 26.96 -4.15 15.41
C LEU A 24 26.07 -4.05 16.65
N HIS A 25 25.84 -2.82 17.11
CA HIS A 25 24.96 -2.55 18.23
C HIS A 25 23.77 -1.71 17.78
N LYS A 26 22.62 -1.91 18.43
CA LYS A 26 21.40 -1.15 18.14
C LYS A 26 21.58 0.29 18.61
N ILE A 27 21.45 1.24 17.68
CA ILE A 27 21.58 2.68 17.93
C ILE A 27 20.22 3.39 17.96
N GLY A 28 19.19 2.76 17.42
CA GLY A 28 17.84 3.31 17.35
C GLY A 28 16.91 2.40 16.57
N GLU A 29 15.73 2.89 16.25
CA GLU A 29 14.74 2.18 15.43
C GLU A 29 13.83 3.17 14.71
N ASP A 30 13.37 2.81 13.52
CA ASP A 30 12.25 3.50 12.87
C ASP A 30 10.97 2.72 13.11
N ARG A 31 9.88 3.44 13.37
CA ARG A 31 8.53 2.90 13.51
C ARG A 31 7.63 3.45 12.41
N SER A 32 6.91 2.58 11.73
CA SER A 32 5.89 2.99 10.76
C SER A 32 4.59 2.22 10.97
N GLU A 33 3.47 2.95 10.97
CA GLU A 33 2.14 2.36 11.12
C GLU A 33 1.50 2.18 9.73
N LYS A 34 0.95 0.99 9.48
CA LYS A 34 0.07 0.71 8.34
C LYS A 34 -1.29 0.21 8.84
N LEU A 35 -2.36 0.59 8.14
CA LEU A 35 -3.71 0.10 8.40
C LEU A 35 -4.01 -1.12 7.54
N GLU A 36 -4.23 -2.25 8.20
CA GLU A 36 -4.69 -3.50 7.59
C GLU A 36 -6.19 -3.66 7.74
N PHE A 37 -6.84 -4.08 6.65
CA PHE A 37 -8.21 -4.55 6.68
C PHE A 37 -8.25 -6.07 6.62
N SER A 38 -8.66 -6.69 7.73
CA SER A 38 -9.22 -8.05 7.72
C SER A 38 -10.74 -7.94 7.69
N PRO A 39 -11.49 -8.85 7.06
CA PRO A 39 -12.95 -8.79 7.06
C PRO A 39 -13.53 -8.54 8.45
N ALA A 40 -14.32 -7.47 8.58
CA ALA A 40 -14.91 -6.97 9.84
C ALA A 40 -13.93 -6.45 10.93
N VAL A 41 -12.61 -6.42 10.69
CA VAL A 41 -11.62 -5.95 11.67
C VAL A 41 -10.55 -5.10 11.01
N LEU A 42 -10.44 -3.84 11.44
CA LEU A 42 -9.32 -2.97 11.09
C LEU A 42 -8.23 -3.09 12.17
N LYS A 43 -6.99 -3.33 11.74
CA LYS A 43 -5.81 -3.45 12.60
C LYS A 43 -4.73 -2.46 12.18
N VAL A 44 -3.91 -2.06 13.14
CA VAL A 44 -2.69 -1.28 12.89
C VAL A 44 -1.51 -2.25 12.92
N LEU A 45 -0.81 -2.37 11.80
CA LEU A 45 0.48 -3.05 11.72
C LEU A 45 1.57 -2.01 12.00
N GLU A 46 2.30 -2.19 13.10
CA GLU A 46 3.42 -1.34 13.48
C GLU A 46 4.72 -2.04 13.08
N TYR A 47 5.37 -1.56 12.01
CA TYR A 47 6.65 -2.06 11.57
C TYR A 47 7.78 -1.38 12.33
N VAL A 48 8.55 -2.15 13.08
CA VAL A 48 9.73 -1.68 13.82
C VAL A 48 10.98 -2.15 13.09
N ARG A 49 11.84 -1.20 12.70
CA ARG A 49 13.08 -1.45 11.96
C ARG A 49 14.28 -0.95 12.77
N PRO A 50 14.93 -1.81 13.57
CA PRO A 50 16.11 -1.44 14.34
C PRO A 50 17.28 -1.01 13.44
N LYS A 51 17.99 0.03 13.86
CA LYS A 51 19.21 0.55 13.21
C LYS A 51 20.43 0.10 13.98
N TYR A 52 21.44 -0.33 13.25
CA TYR A 52 22.68 -0.87 13.79
C TYR A 52 23.88 -0.07 13.31
N ALA A 53 24.86 0.14 14.19
CA ALA A 53 26.15 0.74 13.84
C ALA A 53 27.31 0.06 14.59
N CYS A 54 28.53 0.27 14.10
CA CYS A 54 29.72 -0.31 14.70
C CYS A 54 30.40 0.69 15.67
N ARG A 55 30.53 0.31 16.95
CA ARG A 55 31.20 1.14 17.97
C ARG A 55 32.67 1.42 17.67
N GLN A 56 33.37 0.46 17.06
CA GLN A 56 34.79 0.60 16.78
C GLN A 56 35.01 1.61 15.66
N CYS A 57 34.25 1.51 14.57
CA CYS A 57 34.31 2.45 13.46
C CYS A 57 33.86 3.86 13.88
N GLU A 58 32.89 3.99 14.78
CA GLU A 58 32.50 5.29 15.37
C GLU A 58 33.64 5.99 16.12
N GLN A 59 34.61 5.24 16.65
CA GLN A 59 35.75 5.80 17.40
C GLN A 59 36.94 6.13 16.50
N THR A 60 37.10 5.42 15.37
CA THR A 60 38.29 5.51 14.51
C THR A 60 38.08 6.27 13.20
N GLU A 61 36.85 6.34 12.68
CA GLU A 61 36.56 6.95 11.37
C GLU A 61 35.28 7.80 11.41
N ASP A 62 35.25 8.89 10.63
CA ASP A 62 34.08 9.77 10.47
C ASP A 62 32.92 9.14 9.65
N ASN A 63 32.97 7.83 9.38
CA ASN A 63 32.01 7.09 8.54
C ASN A 63 31.61 5.75 9.16
N SER A 64 30.87 5.76 10.27
CA SER A 64 30.18 4.56 10.72
C SER A 64 28.96 4.28 9.82
N LEU A 65 28.98 3.15 9.10
CA LEU A 65 27.89 2.79 8.21
C LEU A 65 26.70 2.26 9.05
N ILE A 66 25.57 2.94 8.96
CA ILE A 66 24.32 2.52 9.61
C ILE A 66 23.66 1.45 8.74
N VAL A 67 23.45 0.27 9.32
CA VAL A 67 22.78 -0.87 8.68
C VAL A 67 21.37 -0.99 9.25
N GLN A 68 20.38 -1.19 8.36
CA GLN A 68 18.99 -1.37 8.71
C GLN A 68 18.30 -2.22 7.64
N LYS A 69 17.41 -3.13 8.04
CA LYS A 69 16.59 -3.91 7.09
C LYS A 69 15.75 -2.97 6.23
N SER A 70 15.57 -3.25 4.94
CA SER A 70 14.79 -2.39 4.05
C SER A 70 13.32 -2.27 4.50
N ALA A 71 12.68 -1.15 4.17
CA ALA A 71 11.26 -0.98 4.47
C ALA A 71 10.43 -1.96 3.62
N PRO A 72 9.32 -2.51 4.14
CA PRO A 72 8.42 -3.33 3.33
C PRO A 72 7.97 -2.58 2.09
N GLN A 73 7.98 -3.28 0.96
CA GLN A 73 7.41 -2.75 -0.27
C GLN A 73 5.92 -2.48 -0.06
N SER A 74 5.41 -1.48 -0.78
CA SER A 74 4.03 -1.03 -0.69
C SER A 74 3.59 -0.64 -2.10
N ILE A 75 2.37 -1.00 -2.48
CA ILE A 75 1.81 -0.59 -3.79
C ILE A 75 1.87 0.94 -3.96
N ILE A 76 1.57 1.66 -2.88
CA ILE A 76 1.70 3.12 -2.81
C ILE A 76 2.84 3.47 -1.83
N PRO A 77 3.97 3.99 -2.33
CA PRO A 77 5.09 4.39 -1.48
C PRO A 77 4.69 5.43 -0.44
N LYS A 78 5.19 5.28 0.80
CA LYS A 78 4.95 6.20 1.93
C LYS A 78 3.47 6.34 2.35
N SER A 79 2.58 5.49 1.86
CA SER A 79 1.21 5.40 2.32
C SER A 79 1.12 4.52 3.58
N PHE A 80 0.21 4.86 4.49
CA PHE A 80 -0.18 3.98 5.59
C PHE A 80 -1.21 2.93 5.16
N ALA A 81 -1.73 2.98 3.93
CA ALA A 81 -2.65 1.97 3.44
C ALA A 81 -1.90 0.68 3.08
N THR A 82 -2.36 -0.45 3.61
CA THR A 82 -1.98 -1.78 3.13
C THR A 82 -2.74 -2.15 1.86
N GLU A 83 -2.27 -3.19 1.18
CA GLU A 83 -2.88 -3.79 0.01
C GLU A 83 -4.31 -4.27 0.29
N SER A 84 -4.57 -4.82 1.47
CA SER A 84 -5.90 -5.27 1.88
C SER A 84 -6.88 -4.12 2.08
N LEU A 85 -6.43 -3.00 2.68
CA LEU A 85 -7.25 -1.79 2.80
C LEU A 85 -7.57 -1.20 1.43
N LEU A 86 -6.58 -1.11 0.53
CA LEU A 86 -6.78 -0.63 -0.83
C LEU A 86 -7.77 -1.50 -1.61
N ALA A 87 -7.62 -2.82 -1.51
CA ALA A 87 -8.54 -3.77 -2.14
C ALA A 87 -9.97 -3.60 -1.62
N ASN A 88 -10.17 -3.44 -0.30
CA ASN A 88 -11.48 -3.23 0.29
C ASN A 88 -12.14 -1.91 -0.19
N ILE A 89 -11.38 -0.82 -0.28
CA ILE A 89 -11.89 0.47 -0.78
C ILE A 89 -12.35 0.35 -2.24
N ILE A 90 -11.55 -0.32 -3.08
CA ILE A 90 -11.84 -0.54 -4.49
C ILE A 90 -13.06 -1.45 -4.64
N LEU A 91 -13.12 -2.55 -3.91
CA LEU A 91 -14.26 -3.47 -3.89
C LEU A 91 -15.54 -2.74 -3.44
N GLY A 92 -15.48 -1.99 -2.35
CA GLY A 92 -16.57 -1.13 -1.88
C GLY A 92 -17.07 -0.20 -2.98
N LYS A 93 -16.16 0.46 -3.70
CA LYS A 93 -16.50 1.45 -4.71
C LYS A 93 -17.13 0.83 -5.95
N TYR A 94 -16.52 -0.22 -6.50
CA TYR A 94 -16.86 -0.75 -7.82
C TYR A 94 -17.78 -1.98 -7.77
N GLN A 95 -17.55 -2.92 -6.83
CA GLN A 95 -18.39 -4.11 -6.70
C GLN A 95 -19.70 -3.82 -5.95
N TYR A 96 -19.62 -3.04 -4.86
CA TYR A 96 -20.77 -2.76 -3.99
C TYR A 96 -21.40 -1.39 -4.22
N ALA A 97 -20.97 -0.68 -5.27
CA ALA A 97 -21.46 0.65 -5.63
C ALA A 97 -21.51 1.63 -4.43
N MET A 98 -20.57 1.53 -3.50
CA MET A 98 -20.51 2.36 -2.30
C MET A 98 -19.67 3.61 -2.58
N PRO A 99 -20.28 4.81 -2.66
CA PRO A 99 -19.54 6.02 -2.93
C PRO A 99 -18.50 6.30 -1.84
N LEU A 100 -17.38 6.93 -2.21
CA LEU A 100 -16.28 7.18 -1.28
C LEU A 100 -16.69 8.03 -0.06
N TYR A 101 -17.71 8.90 -0.15
CA TYR A 101 -18.19 9.66 1.02
C TYR A 101 -18.87 8.73 2.06
N ARG A 102 -19.50 7.65 1.59
CA ARG A 102 -20.14 6.67 2.45
C ARG A 102 -19.09 5.79 3.11
N GLN A 103 -18.06 5.41 2.36
CA GLN A 103 -16.90 4.72 2.93
C GLN A 103 -16.19 5.58 3.98
N GLU A 104 -15.99 6.88 3.71
CA GLU A 104 -15.41 7.85 4.66
C GLU A 104 -16.21 7.90 5.97
N SER A 105 -17.54 7.92 5.87
CA SER A 105 -18.43 7.85 7.02
C SER A 105 -18.26 6.54 7.81
N LEU A 106 -18.14 5.39 7.13
CA LEU A 106 -17.92 4.09 7.78
C LEU A 106 -16.56 4.01 8.51
N PHE A 107 -15.50 4.54 7.90
CA PHE A 107 -14.19 4.61 8.54
C PHE A 107 -14.23 5.53 9.76
N THR A 108 -14.92 6.67 9.66
CA THR A 108 -15.09 7.62 10.78
C THR A 108 -15.85 6.97 11.94
N GLN A 109 -16.92 6.21 11.67
CA GLN A 109 -17.64 5.42 12.69
C GLN A 109 -16.75 4.37 13.35
N SER A 110 -15.74 3.88 12.63
CA SER A 110 -14.73 2.95 13.15
C SER A 110 -13.55 3.65 13.85
N GLY A 111 -13.61 4.97 14.02
CA GLY A 111 -12.56 5.78 14.66
C GLY A 111 -11.35 6.07 13.77
N ILE A 112 -11.48 5.93 12.45
CA ILE A 112 -10.40 6.14 11.48
C ILE A 112 -10.71 7.38 10.63
N GLU A 113 -9.84 8.39 10.75
CA GLU A 113 -9.91 9.59 9.92
C GLU A 113 -9.31 9.32 8.55
N LEU A 114 -10.15 8.85 7.61
CA LEU A 114 -9.75 8.60 6.23
C LEU A 114 -10.57 9.44 5.26
N SER A 115 -9.93 10.51 4.75
CA SER A 115 -10.61 11.44 3.85
C SER A 115 -10.97 10.82 2.50
N ARG A 116 -12.08 11.29 1.93
CA ARG A 116 -12.49 10.99 0.56
C ARG A 116 -11.41 11.28 -0.47
N ALA A 117 -10.73 12.42 -0.33
CA ALA A 117 -9.69 12.85 -1.27
C ALA A 117 -8.51 11.87 -1.26
N THR A 118 -8.10 11.41 -0.06
CA THR A 118 -7.08 10.38 0.10
C THR A 118 -7.47 9.09 -0.60
N MET A 119 -8.69 8.59 -0.36
CA MET A 119 -9.18 7.37 -1.02
C MET A 119 -9.27 7.51 -2.54
N ALA A 120 -9.75 8.66 -3.04
CA ALA A 120 -9.84 8.91 -4.47
C ALA A 120 -8.45 8.88 -5.13
N ARG A 121 -7.47 9.54 -4.52
CA ARG A 121 -6.07 9.53 -4.97
C ARG A 121 -5.47 8.12 -4.94
N TRP A 122 -5.79 7.31 -3.93
CA TRP A 122 -5.33 5.93 -3.87
C TRP A 122 -5.93 5.07 -4.98
N VAL A 123 -7.23 5.18 -5.23
CA VAL A 123 -7.89 4.43 -6.31
C VAL A 123 -7.25 4.73 -7.67
N ILE A 124 -6.90 6.00 -7.95
CA ILE A 124 -6.22 6.39 -9.18
C ILE A 124 -4.82 5.75 -9.25
N GLN A 125 -4.00 5.90 -8.20
CA GLN A 125 -2.64 5.33 -8.19
C GLN A 125 -2.65 3.80 -8.35
N VAL A 126 -3.60 3.11 -7.72
CA VAL A 126 -3.73 1.65 -7.88
C VAL A 126 -4.19 1.30 -9.29
N SER A 127 -5.08 2.10 -9.91
CA SER A 127 -5.52 1.87 -11.29
C SER A 127 -4.37 1.91 -12.30
N GLU A 128 -3.38 2.79 -12.09
CA GLU A 128 -2.18 2.85 -12.92
C GLU A 128 -1.34 1.56 -12.80
N LYS A 129 -1.33 0.92 -11.64
CA LYS A 129 -0.64 -0.36 -11.42
C LYS A 129 -1.33 -1.54 -12.09
N PHE A 130 -2.60 -1.42 -12.46
CA PHE A 130 -3.33 -2.44 -13.22
C PHE A 130 -3.07 -2.38 -14.73
N ALA A 131 -2.32 -1.39 -15.23
CA ALA A 131 -1.98 -1.27 -16.65
C ALA A 131 -1.47 -2.57 -17.32
N PRO A 132 -0.53 -3.35 -16.75
CA PRO A 132 -0.10 -4.61 -17.37
C PRO A 132 -1.22 -5.66 -17.42
N LEU A 133 -2.03 -5.77 -16.37
CA LEU A 133 -3.17 -6.70 -16.35
C LEU A 133 -4.20 -6.33 -17.43
N TYR A 134 -4.53 -5.04 -17.51
CA TYR A 134 -5.43 -4.51 -18.55
C TYR A 134 -4.89 -4.80 -19.95
N ALA A 135 -3.58 -4.63 -20.18
CA ALA A 135 -2.97 -4.93 -21.47
C ALA A 135 -3.10 -6.42 -21.84
N THR A 136 -2.86 -7.33 -20.89
CA THR A 136 -3.02 -8.77 -21.10
C THR A 136 -4.48 -9.14 -21.37
N LEU A 137 -5.43 -8.61 -20.60
CA LEU A 137 -6.86 -8.83 -20.81
C LEU A 137 -7.31 -8.34 -22.19
N LYS A 138 -6.81 -7.17 -22.61
CA LYS A 138 -7.06 -6.64 -23.95
C LYS A 138 -6.54 -7.56 -25.05
N THR A 139 -5.31 -8.06 -24.93
CA THR A 139 -4.76 -9.01 -25.91
C THR A 139 -5.64 -10.26 -25.99
N HIS A 140 -6.00 -10.84 -24.85
CA HIS A 140 -6.85 -12.03 -24.78
C HIS A 140 -8.26 -11.79 -25.37
N LEU A 141 -8.84 -10.62 -25.14
CA LEU A 141 -10.13 -10.22 -25.70
C LEU A 141 -10.07 -10.14 -27.24
N LEU A 142 -8.98 -9.63 -27.80
CA LEU A 142 -8.79 -9.46 -29.25
C LEU A 142 -8.52 -10.79 -29.99
N GLU A 143 -8.17 -11.85 -29.27
CA GLU A 143 -8.03 -13.21 -29.82
C GLU A 143 -9.38 -13.89 -30.06
N GLN A 144 -10.47 -13.35 -29.49
CA GLN A 144 -11.80 -13.97 -29.61
C GLN A 144 -12.39 -13.73 -31.00
N VAL A 145 -12.99 -14.77 -31.58
CA VAL A 145 -13.67 -14.69 -32.89
C VAL A 145 -14.88 -13.76 -32.84
N VAL A 146 -15.55 -13.70 -31.69
CA VAL A 146 -16.70 -12.84 -31.41
C VAL A 146 -16.51 -12.19 -30.05
N VAL A 147 -16.67 -10.87 -29.98
CA VAL A 147 -16.67 -10.11 -28.73
C VAL A 147 -18.09 -9.60 -28.49
N GLN A 148 -18.64 -9.92 -27.33
CA GLN A 148 -19.92 -9.34 -26.88
C GLN A 148 -19.62 -7.99 -26.22
N ALA A 149 -20.45 -7.00 -26.49
CA ALA A 149 -20.34 -5.69 -25.87
C ALA A 149 -21.71 -5.27 -25.35
N ASP A 150 -21.76 -4.86 -24.09
CA ASP A 150 -22.96 -4.30 -23.46
C ASP A 150 -22.73 -2.81 -23.14
N GLU A 151 -23.69 -1.97 -23.49
CA GLU A 151 -23.64 -0.54 -23.18
C GLU A 151 -24.45 -0.24 -21.93
N THR A 152 -23.79 0.34 -20.92
CA THR A 152 -24.47 0.88 -19.75
C THR A 152 -24.47 2.41 -19.81
N PRO A 153 -25.64 3.06 -19.89
CA PRO A 153 -25.71 4.51 -19.88
C PRO A 153 -25.32 5.05 -18.49
N LEU A 154 -24.45 6.06 -18.47
CA LEU A 154 -23.97 6.70 -17.24
C LEU A 154 -23.99 8.22 -17.38
N ASN A 155 -24.45 8.89 -16.32
CA ASN A 155 -24.38 10.35 -16.24
C ASN A 155 -23.00 10.75 -15.71
N VAL A 156 -22.20 11.40 -16.58
CA VAL A 156 -20.89 11.95 -16.22
C VAL A 156 -21.04 13.43 -15.88
N LEU A 157 -20.34 13.89 -14.84
CA LEU A 157 -20.39 15.29 -14.44
C LEU A 157 -19.93 16.20 -15.60
N LYS A 158 -20.73 17.24 -15.89
CA LYS A 158 -20.47 18.30 -16.89
C LYS A 158 -20.62 17.90 -18.37
N GLU A 159 -21.36 16.85 -18.68
CA GLU A 159 -21.74 16.53 -20.05
C GLU A 159 -23.27 16.63 -20.20
N ASP A 160 -23.74 17.43 -21.15
CA ASP A 160 -25.17 17.52 -21.50
C ASP A 160 -25.61 16.33 -22.40
N LYS A 161 -24.65 15.48 -22.79
CA LYS A 161 -24.86 14.31 -23.66
C LYS A 161 -24.88 13.03 -22.83
N GLN A 162 -25.65 12.06 -23.32
CA GLN A 162 -25.67 10.71 -22.75
C GLN A 162 -24.30 10.05 -22.97
N CYS A 163 -23.64 9.65 -21.88
CA CYS A 163 -22.39 8.91 -21.92
C CYS A 163 -22.65 7.41 -21.70
N TYR A 164 -21.75 6.59 -22.20
CA TYR A 164 -21.85 5.13 -22.13
C TYR A 164 -20.56 4.53 -21.59
N MET A 165 -20.69 3.52 -20.74
CA MET A 165 -19.62 2.60 -20.40
C MET A 165 -19.83 1.31 -21.15
N TRP A 166 -18.83 0.92 -21.94
CA TRP A 166 -18.83 -0.33 -22.69
C TRP A 166 -18.16 -1.42 -21.88
N LEU A 167 -18.88 -2.51 -21.67
CA LEU A 167 -18.38 -3.73 -21.04
C LEU A 167 -18.17 -4.77 -22.14
N TYR A 168 -16.98 -5.35 -22.19
CA TYR A 168 -16.56 -6.36 -23.16
C TYR A 168 -16.22 -7.67 -22.46
#